data_AF-A0A818GVS1-F1
#
_entry.id   AF-A0A818GVS1-F1
#
_cell.length_a   1.000
_cell.length_b   1.000
_cell.length_c   1.000
_cell.angle_alpha   90.00
_cell.angle_beta   90.00
_cell.angle_gamma   90.00
#
_symmetry.space_group_name_H-M   'P 1'
#
loop_
_entity.id
_entity.type
_entity.pdbx_description
1 polymer ?
#
loop_
_entity_poly.entity_id
_entity_poly.type
_entity_poly.pdbx_seq_one_letter_code
_entity_poly.pdbx_strand_id
1 'polypeptide(L)' 'MEKRRQSPNEPVMTYYHDKLQLCLQADLNMSSAMILHHLTKGLNNSLVPHVIHRHPASPADFLIIAQDEEKNTTYIK' A
#
# COMPACT_ATOMS: atom_id res chain seq x y z
N MET A 1 8.33 8.56 -8.03
CA MET A 1 7.70 7.62 -7.08
C MET A 1 7.30 8.26 -5.73
N GLU A 2 8.14 9.07 -5.07
CA GLU A 2 7.90 9.53 -3.69
C GLU A 2 6.69 10.45 -3.48
N LYS A 3 6.23 11.14 -4.53
CA LYS A 3 5.11 12.08 -4.45
C LYS A 3 3.74 11.41 -4.38
N ARG A 4 3.62 10.16 -4.82
CA ARG A 4 2.32 9.45 -4.85
C ARG A 4 1.95 8.93 -3.46
N ARG A 5 0.96 9.53 -2.83
CA ARG A 5 0.39 9.12 -1.53
C ARG A 5 -1.09 8.80 -1.70
N GLN A 6 -1.59 7.83 -0.94
CA GLN A 6 -3.01 7.52 -0.88
C GLN A 6 -3.77 8.73 -0.32
N SER A 7 -4.80 9.16 -1.04
CA SER A 7 -5.68 10.23 -0.55
C SER A 7 -6.65 9.69 0.52
N PRO A 8 -7.20 10.54 1.43
CA PRO A 8 -8.05 10.06 2.53
C PRO A 8 -9.28 9.25 2.12
N ASN A 9 -9.84 9.51 0.93
CA ASN A 9 -11.03 8.83 0.40
C ASN A 9 -10.70 7.96 -0.82
N GLU A 10 -9.42 7.73 -1.07
CA GLU A 10 -8.99 6.92 -2.19
C GLU A 10 -8.93 5.44 -1.80
N PRO A 11 -9.56 4.54 -2.56
CA PRO A 11 -9.47 3.12 -2.33
C PRO A 11 -8.02 2.61 -2.33
N VAL A 12 -7.68 1.75 -1.38
CA VAL A 12 -6.36 1.10 -1.28
C VAL A 12 -5.96 0.44 -2.60
N MET A 13 -6.92 -0.19 -3.28
CA MET A 13 -6.67 -0.88 -4.56
C MET A 13 -6.17 0.08 -5.66
N THR A 14 -6.80 1.25 -5.78
CA THR A 14 -6.41 2.29 -6.75
C THR A 14 -5.00 2.80 -6.45
N TYR A 15 -4.75 3.14 -5.18
CA TYR A 15 -3.42 3.54 -4.73
C TYR A 15 -2.35 2.49 -5.01
N TYR A 16 -2.64 1.22 -4.71
CA TYR A 16 -1.72 0.10 -4.88
C TYR A 16 -1.27 -0.06 -6.32
N HIS A 17 -2.21 -0.11 -7.27
CA HIS A 17 -1.88 -0.31 -8.69
C HIS A 17 -1.06 0.85 -9.26
N ASP A 18 -1.45 2.09 -8.97
CA ASP A 18 -0.68 3.27 -9.38
C ASP A 18 0.75 3.23 -8.85
N LYS A 19 0.90 2.92 -7.55
CA LYS A 19 2.19 2.91 -6.88
C LYS A 19 3.07 1.77 -7.38
N LEU A 20 2.50 0.58 -7.60
CA LEU A 20 3.19 -0.57 -8.17
C LEU A 20 3.67 -0.27 -9.59
N GLN A 21 2.82 0.31 -10.43
CA GLN A 21 3.20 0.72 -11.77
C GLN A 21 4.37 1.72 -11.76
N LEU A 22 4.35 2.70 -10.85
CA LEU A 22 5.47 3.64 -10.68
C LEU A 22 6.77 2.96 -10.20
N CYS A 23 6.67 1.90 -9.40
CA CYS A 23 7.83 1.11 -9.00
C CYS A 23 8.43 0.40 -10.23
N LEU A 24 7.60 -0.30 -11.00
CA LEU A 24 8.02 -1.06 -12.17
C LEU A 24 8.52 -0.17 -13.32
N GLN A 25 7.99 1.05 -13.45
CA GLN A 25 8.50 2.04 -14.39
C GLN A 25 9.88 2.59 -13.99
N ALA A 26 10.17 2.67 -12.69
CA ALA A 26 11.47 3.10 -12.20
C ALA A 26 12.52 1.98 -12.33
N ASP A 27 12.13 0.76 -12.03
CA ASP A 27 12.94 -0.45 -12.18
C ASP A 27 12.05 -1.69 -12.31
N LEU A 28 12.12 -2.36 -13.47
CA LEU A 28 11.35 -3.58 -13.75
C LEU A 28 11.73 -4.75 -12.84
N ASN A 29 12.94 -4.74 -12.28
CA ASN A 29 13.47 -5.78 -11.39
C ASN A 29 13.49 -5.34 -9.92
N MET A 30 12.72 -4.30 -9.57
CA MET A 30 12.67 -3.80 -8.20
C MET A 30 12.26 -4.92 -7.24
N SER A 31 13.05 -5.12 -6.19
CA SER A 31 12.77 -6.16 -5.21
C SER A 31 11.44 -5.94 -4.49
N SER A 32 10.77 -7.03 -4.12
CA SER A 32 9.54 -6.98 -3.32
C SER A 32 9.70 -6.14 -2.06
N ALA A 33 10.84 -6.22 -1.37
CA ALA A 33 11.12 -5.44 -0.17
C ALA A 33 11.12 -3.92 -0.45
N MET A 34 11.70 -3.48 -1.57
CA MET A 34 11.68 -2.07 -1.96
C MET A 34 10.27 -1.62 -2.37
N ILE A 35 9.53 -2.46 -3.11
CA ILE A 35 8.14 -2.17 -3.46
C ILE A 35 7.29 -2.00 -2.20
N LEU A 36 7.42 -2.91 -1.23
CA LEU A 36 6.74 -2.84 0.07
C LEU A 36 7.10 -1.57 0.85
N HIS A 37 8.38 -1.18 0.84
CA HIS A 37 8.80 0.08 1.44
C HIS A 37 8.08 1.28 0.80
N HIS A 38 8.00 1.33 -0.54
CA HIS A 38 7.34 2.44 -1.24
C HIS A 38 5.82 2.45 -1.09
N LEU A 39 5.18 1.28 -1.07
CA LEU A 39 3.77 1.11 -0.76
C LEU A 39 3.45 1.58 0.66
N THR A 40 4.24 1.16 1.65
CA THR A 40 4.02 1.55 3.04
C THR A 40 4.25 3.05 3.25
N LYS A 41 5.29 3.62 2.64
CA LYS A 41 5.64 5.06 2.75
C LYS A 41 4.55 6.00 2.22
N GLY A 42 3.76 5.55 1.24
CA GLY A 42 2.71 6.37 0.64
C GLY A 42 1.30 6.01 1.08
N LEU A 43 1.11 4.95 1.87
CA LEU A 43 -0.21 4.50 2.34
C LEU A 43 -0.84 5.56 3.26
N ASN A 44 -2.17 5.54 3.38
CA ASN A 44 -2.88 6.36 4.36
C ASN A 44 -2.37 6.04 5.77
N ASN A 45 -1.98 7.07 6.52
CA ASN A 45 -1.40 6.97 7.85
C ASN A 45 -2.29 6.19 8.84
N SER A 46 -3.61 6.18 8.66
CA SER A 46 -4.50 5.39 9.51
C SER A 46 -4.32 3.88 9.33
N LEU A 47 -3.91 3.43 8.14
CA LEU A 47 -3.74 2.01 7.81
C LEU A 47 -2.32 1.52 8.10
N VAL A 48 -1.33 2.42 8.09
CA VAL A 48 0.11 2.09 8.22
C VAL A 48 0.43 1.20 9.44
N PRO A 49 0.00 1.52 10.68
CA PRO A 49 0.34 0.70 11.84
C PRO A 49 -0.17 -0.74 11.72
N HIS A 50 -1.37 -0.91 11.17
CA HIS A 50 -2.05 -2.20 11.02
C HIS A 50 -1.38 -3.07 9.95
N VAL A 51 -1.04 -2.46 8.81
CA VAL A 51 -0.35 -3.16 7.73
C VAL A 51 1.07 -3.57 8.14
N ILE A 52 1.81 -2.68 8.81
CA ILE A 52 3.18 -3.01 9.28
C ILE A 52 3.15 -4.14 10.31
N HIS A 53 2.20 -4.12 11.25
CA HIS A 53 2.08 -5.15 12.29
C HIS A 53 1.86 -6.56 11.73
N ARG A 54 1.21 -6.67 10.57
CA ARG A 54 0.95 -7.96 9.91
C ARG A 54 2.07 -8.43 8.99
N HIS A 55 3.17 -7.68 8.87
CA HIS A 55 4.40 -8.06 8.17
C HIS A 55 4.18 -8.69 6.78
N PRO A 56 3.64 -7.95 5.78
CA PRO A 56 3.47 -8.47 4.43
C PRO A 56 4.80 -8.94 3.83
N ALA A 57 4.83 -10.16 3.27
CA ALA A 57 6.01 -10.73 2.63
C ALA A 57 6.13 -10.37 1.14
N SER A 58 5.00 -9.99 0.52
CA SER A 58 4.92 -9.62 -0.89
C SER A 58 3.97 -8.44 -1.14
N PRO A 59 4.09 -7.75 -2.29
CA PRO A 59 3.12 -6.72 -2.68
C PRO A 59 1.66 -7.22 -2.71
N ALA A 60 1.44 -8.49 -3.08
CA ALA A 60 0.11 -9.09 -3.05
C ALA A 60 -0.43 -9.23 -1.62
N ASP A 61 0.41 -9.68 -0.68
CA ASP A 61 0.03 -9.77 0.74
C ASP A 61 -0.30 -8.38 1.31
N PHE A 62 0.50 -7.37 0.94
CA PHE A 62 0.25 -5.99 1.32
C PHE A 62 -1.15 -5.53 0.88
N LEU A 63 -1.54 -5.80 -0.37
CA LEU A 63 -2.86 -5.40 -0.88
C LEU A 63 -3.99 -6.06 -0.09
N ILE A 64 -3.90 -7.37 0.16
CA ILE A 64 -4.91 -8.12 0.90
C ILE A 64 -5.07 -7.54 2.32
N ILE A 65 -3.97 -7.33 3.02
CA ILE A 65 -3.97 -6.81 4.39
C ILE A 65 -4.52 -5.38 4.43
N ALA A 66 -4.10 -4.52 3.51
CA ALA A 66 -4.53 -3.13 3.48
C ALA A 66 -6.03 -2.99 3.12
N GLN A 67 -6.54 -3.85 2.23
CA GLN A 67 -7.98 -3.88 1.91
C GLN A 67 -8.85 -4.43 3.05
N ASP A 68 -8.33 -5.41 3.80
CA ASP A 68 -9.00 -5.94 5.00
C ASP A 68 -9.15 -4.83 6.06
N GLU A 69 -8.08 -4.06 6.30
CA GLU A 69 -8.11 -2.94 7.23
C GLU A 69 -8.98 -1.76 6.74
N GLU A 70 -8.95 -1.45 5.45
CA GLU A 70 -9.81 -0.43 4.83
C GLU A 70 -11.31 -0.74 5.07
N LYS A 71 -11.71 -2.01 4.98
CA LYS A 71 -13.07 -2.43 5.29
C LYS A 71 -13.38 -2.21 6.77
N ASN A 72 -12.52 -2.69 7.66
CA ASN A 72 -12.71 -2.57 9.11
C ASN A 72 -12.83 -1.11 9.58
N THR A 73 -12.03 -0.20 9.01
CA THR A 73 -12.10 1.24 9.32
C THR A 73 -13.34 1.93 8.74
N THR A 74 -13.93 1.40 7.67
CA THR A 74 -15.16 1.93 7.08
C THR A 74 -16.40 1.57 7.90
N TYR A 75 -16.38 0.47 8.65
CA TYR A 75 -17.50 0.04 9.50
C TYR A 75 -17.55 0.70 10.89
N ILE A 76 -16.54 1.51 11.26
CA ILE A 76 -16.46 2.18 12.58
C ILE A 76 -16.96 3.65 12.50
N LYS A 77 -17.69 4.03 11.45
CA LYS A 77 -18.30 5.37 11.30
C LYS A 77 -19.82 5.35 11.41
#